data_AF-A0A852X9R5-F1
#
_entry.id   AF-A0A852X9R5-F1
#
_cell.length_a   1.000
_cell.length_b   1.000
_cell.length_c   1.000
_cell.angle_alpha   90.00
_cell.angle_beta   90.00
_cell.angle_gamma   90.00
#
_symmetry.space_group_name_H-M   'P 1'
#
loop_
_entity.id
_entity.type
_entity.pdbx_description
1 polymer ?
#
loop_
_entity_poly.entity_id
_entity_poly.type
_entity_poly.pdbx_seq_one_letter_code
_entity_poly.pdbx_strand_id
1 'polypeptide(L)' 'MNVVTFLISMGLFVFGMWLMGTAPVMTEFQAPVFFGGIVAVAVSLAIPFHLLGRSDGV' A
#
# COMPACT_ATOMS: atom_id res chain seq x y z
N MET A 1 7.91 -10.90 -13.65
CA MET A 1 7.95 -10.08 -12.42
C MET A 1 9.02 -9.02 -12.56
N ASN A 2 8.65 -7.74 -12.69
CA ASN A 2 9.63 -6.66 -12.62
C ASN A 2 9.87 -6.36 -11.13
N VAL A 3 11.10 -6.60 -10.65
CA VAL A 3 11.50 -6.38 -9.24
C VAL A 3 11.17 -4.96 -8.78
N VAL A 4 11.22 -3.99 -9.70
CA VAL A 4 10.87 -2.60 -9.42
C VAL A 4 9.42 -2.45 -8.99
N THR A 5 8.47 -3.11 -9.67
CA THR A 5 7.03 -3.04 -9.33
C THR A 5 6.76 -3.67 -7.96
N PHE A 6 7.47 -4.76 -7.64
CA PHE A 6 7.40 -5.38 -6.32
C PHE A 6 7.92 -4.44 -5.24
N LEU A 7 9.08 -3.81 -5.43
CA LEU A 7 9.67 -2.88 -4.46
C LEU A 7 8.79 -1.66 -4.22
N ILE A 8 8.17 -1.12 -5.27
CA ILE A 8 7.21 0.00 -5.14
C ILE A 8 5.99 -0.44 -4.32
N SER A 9 5.45 -1.62 -4.61
CA SER A 9 4.29 -2.17 -3.87
C SER A 9 4.64 -2.41 -2.40
N MET A 10 5.82 -2.98 -2.14
CA MET A 10 6.33 -3.22 -0.79
C MET A 10 6.53 -1.91 -0.01
N GLY A 11 7.10 -0.88 -0.66
CA GLY A 11 7.26 0.44 -0.06
C GLY A 11 5.92 1.08 0.28
N LEU A 12 4.94 1.01 -0.63
CA LEU A 12 3.59 1.53 -0.40
C LEU A 12 2.86 0.79 0.74
N PHE A 13 3.04 -0.53 0.83
CA PHE A 13 2.49 -1.33 1.92
C PHE A 13 3.05 -0.91 3.28
N VAL A 14 4.38 -0.81 3.40
CA VAL A 14 5.05 -0.39 4.64
C VAL A 14 4.64 1.04 5.02
N PHE A 15 4.52 1.93 4.04
CA PHE A 15 4.02 3.28 4.26
C PHE A 15 2.59 3.31 4.79
N GLY A 16 1.68 2.51 4.23
CA GLY A 16 0.30 2.40 4.72
C GLY A 16 0.21 1.86 6.15
N MET A 17 1.02 0.85 6.48
CA MET A 17 1.14 0.31 7.84
C MET A 17 1.66 1.37 8.82
N TRP A 18 2.65 2.18 8.40
CA TRP A 18 3.19 3.27 9.20
C TRP A 18 2.16 4.39 9.44
N LEU A 19 1.36 4.76 8.44
CA LEU A 19 0.26 5.73 8.61
C LEU A 19 -0.77 5.25 9.63
N MET A 20 -1.19 3.98 9.57
CA MET A 20 -2.12 3.42 10.55
C MET A 20 -1.52 3.38 11.97
N GLY A 21 -0.24 3.04 12.10
CA GLY A 21 0.45 2.99 13.40
C GLY A 21 0.72 4.36 14.01
N THR A 22 0.90 5.40 13.18
CA THR A 22 1.14 6.78 13.64
C THR A 22 -0.15 7.55 13.93
N ALA A 23 -1.29 7.12 13.36
CA ALA A 23 -2.59 7.73 13.60
C ALA A 23 -2.90 8.01 15.10
N PRO A 24 -2.74 7.06 16.05
CA PRO A 24 -3.03 7.32 17.46
C PRO A 24 -2.12 8.34 18.16
N VAL A 25 -1.00 8.71 17.55
CA VAL A 25 -0.05 9.70 18.08
C VAL A 25 -0.31 11.10 17.51
N MET A 26 -1.16 11.22 16.49
CA MET A 26 -1.50 12.49 15.87
C MET A 26 -2.49 13.28 16.73
N THR A 27 -2.19 14.56 16.94
CA THR A 27 -3.05 15.51 17.67
C THR A 27 -4.34 15.85 16.93
N GLU A 28 -4.30 15.82 15.59
CA GLU A 28 -5.42 16.15 14.70
C GLU A 28 -5.43 15.19 13.50
N PHE A 29 -6.57 15.08 12.79
CA PHE A 29 -6.72 14.25 11.58
C PHE A 29 -6.44 12.74 11.75
N GLN A 30 -6.57 12.22 12.96
CA GLN A 30 -6.37 10.80 13.29
C GLN A 30 -7.17 9.85 12.39
N ALA A 31 -8.45 10.14 12.15
CA ALA A 31 -9.31 9.31 11.30
C ALA A 31 -8.86 9.33 9.82
N PRO A 32 -8.68 10.49 9.15
CA PRO A 32 -8.14 10.53 7.79
C PRO A 32 -6.79 9.84 7.63
N VAL A 33 -5.88 9.97 8.60
CA VAL A 33 -4.56 9.30 8.56
C VAL A 33 -4.70 7.79 8.66
N PHE A 34 -5.57 7.29 9.55
CA PHE A 34 -5.84 5.86 9.69
C PHE A 34 -6.49 5.28 8.42
N PHE A 35 -7.57 5.90 7.93
CA PHE A 35 -8.25 5.45 6.72
C PHE A 35 -7.38 5.62 5.46
N GLY A 36 -6.55 6.65 5.40
CA GLY A 36 -5.55 6.83 4.35
C GLY A 36 -4.53 5.70 4.33
N GLY A 37 -4.08 5.24 5.50
CA GLY A 37 -3.21 4.06 5.62
C GLY A 37 -3.88 2.76 5.14
N ILE A 38 -5.17 2.57 5.43
CA ILE A 38 -5.96 1.43 4.90
C ILE A 38 -6.00 1.46 3.37
N VAL A 39 -6.28 2.61 2.77
CA VAL A 39 -6.31 2.77 1.31
C VAL A 39 -4.93 2.52 0.70
N ALA A 40 -3.86 3.04 1.30
CA ALA A 40 -2.48 2.80 0.85
C ALA A 40 -2.13 1.30 0.86
N VAL A 41 -2.51 0.57 1.92
CA VAL A 41 -2.33 -0.89 1.98
C VAL A 41 -3.18 -1.59 0.90
N ALA A 42 -4.45 -1.23 0.73
CA ALA A 42 -5.30 -1.83 -0.29
C ALA A 42 -4.73 -1.63 -1.72
N VAL A 43 -4.24 -0.43 -2.02
CA VAL A 43 -3.61 -0.11 -3.32
C VAL A 43 -2.29 -0.87 -3.50
N SER A 44 -1.49 -1.03 -2.45
CA SER A 44 -0.24 -1.78 -2.51
C SER A 44 -0.43 -3.25 -2.92
N LEU A 45 -1.60 -3.82 -2.63
CA LEU A 45 -1.99 -5.16 -3.05
C LEU A 45 -2.63 -5.15 -4.44
N ALA A 46 -3.41 -4.13 -4.78
CA ALA A 46 -4.04 -4.02 -6.10
C ALA A 46 -3.03 -3.89 -7.26
N ILE A 47 -1.91 -3.19 -7.05
CA ILE A 47 -0.82 -3.02 -8.03
C ILE A 47 -0.27 -4.37 -8.52
N PRO A 48 0.19 -5.28 -7.65
CA PRO A 48 0.66 -6.59 -8.06
C PRO A 48 -0.46 -7.44 -8.68
N PHE A 49 -1.70 -7.43 -8.16
CA PHE A 49 -2.76 -8.27 -8.74
C PHE A 49 -3.15 -7.87 -10.17
N HIS A 50 -3.17 -6.58 -10.51
CA HIS A 50 -3.57 -6.14 -11.85
C HIS A 50 -2.41 -6.10 -12.86
N LEU A 51 -1.16 -5.95 -12.41
CA LEU A 51 0.01 -5.91 -13.28
C LEU A 51 0.77 -7.25 -13.37
N LEU A 52 0.69 -8.12 -12.35
CA LEU A 52 1.34 -9.45 -12.35
C LEU A 52 0.42 -10.57 -12.86
N GLY A 53 -0.91 -10.39 -12.85
CA GLY A 53 -1.85 -11.40 -13.34
C GLY A 53 -1.84 -11.64 -14.86
N ARG A 54 -0.98 -10.94 -15.60
CA ARG A 54 -0.85 -11.08 -17.06
C ARG A 54 0.52 -11.66 -17.48
N SER A 55 1.06 -12.58 -16.68
CA SER A 55 2.15 -13.46 -17.14
C SER A 55 1.67 -14.73 -17.84
N ASP A 56 0.39 -14.85 -18.19
CA ASP A 56 -0.14 -15.98 -18.95
C ASP A 56 -0.31 -15.58 -20.43
N GLY A 57 0.80 -15.09 -20.98
CA GLY A 57 0.98 -14.86 -22.41
C GLY A 57 1.93 -15.89 -23.00
N VAL A 58 1.71 -17.18 -22.72
CA VAL A 58 2.05 -18.38 -23.52
C VAL A 58 1.21 -19.56 -23.05
#